data_AF-A0A0B0DBI7-F1
#
_entry.id   AF-A0A0B0DBI7-F1
#
_cell.length_a   1.000
_cell.length_b   1.000
_cell.length_c   1.000
_cell.angle_alpha   90.00
_cell.angle_beta   90.00
_cell.angle_gamma   90.00
#
_symmetry.space_group_name_H-M   'P 1'
#
loop_
_entity.id
_entity.type
_entity.pdbx_description
1 polymer ?
#
loop_
_entity_poly.entity_id
_entity_poly.type
_entity_poly.pdbx_seq_one_letter_code
_entity_poly.pdbx_strand_id
1 'polypeptide(L)'
;MDAKTTTETMLVFVCECCALMIANGDESECRDYYRHGHIECDLGAGAVVTGEQVETPTPSTCDGCHQRLGALATMYQVSAPTE
;
A
#
# COMPACT_ATOMS: atom_id res chain seq x y z
N MET A 1 17.00 25.97 -17.06
CA MET A 1 15.72 25.27 -17.31
C MET A 1 15.60 24.27 -16.17
N ASP A 2 15.13 24.75 -15.03
CA ASP A 2 14.96 23.94 -13.84
C ASP A 2 13.66 23.15 -14.02
N ALA A 3 13.79 21.91 -14.49
CA ALA A 3 12.71 20.94 -14.43
C ALA A 3 12.46 20.64 -12.94
N LYS A 4 11.63 21.49 -12.32
CA LYS A 4 11.03 21.21 -11.02
C LYS A 4 10.07 20.07 -11.28
N THR A 5 10.55 18.83 -11.20
CA THR A 5 9.69 17.64 -11.21
C THR A 5 8.84 17.76 -9.96
N THR A 6 7.66 18.35 -10.11
CA THR A 6 6.62 18.25 -9.09
C THR A 6 6.25 16.78 -9.08
N THR A 7 6.77 16.03 -8.12
CA THR A 7 6.31 14.67 -7.87
C THR A 7 4.86 14.80 -7.43
N GLU A 8 3.93 14.62 -8.37
CA GLU A 8 2.52 14.49 -8.06
C GLU A 8 2.37 13.20 -7.23
N THR A 9 1.58 13.27 -6.17
CA THR A 9 1.31 12.12 -5.30
C THR A 9 -0.18 11.82 -5.35
N MET A 10 -0.52 10.54 -5.46
CA MET A 10 -1.89 10.05 -5.38
C MET A 10 -2.13 9.32 -4.07
N LEU A 11 -3.36 9.44 -3.56
CA LEU A 11 -3.82 8.65 -2.42
C LEU A 11 -4.30 7.29 -2.91
N VAL A 12 -3.74 6.23 -2.33
CA VAL A 12 -4.08 4.83 -2.59
C VAL A 12 -4.37 4.12 -1.28
N PHE A 13 -5.06 2.99 -1.37
CA PHE A 13 -5.38 2.16 -0.22
C PHE A 13 -4.74 0.79 -0.36
N VAL A 14 -3.98 0.42 0.66
CA VAL A 14 -3.24 -0.84 0.66
C VAL A 14 -3.57 -1.70 1.86
N CYS A 15 -3.34 -3.01 1.74
CA CYS A 15 -3.42 -3.91 2.89
C CYS A 15 -2.40 -3.52 3.96
N GLU A 16 -2.64 -3.96 5.20
CA GLU A 16 -1.67 -3.87 6.31
C GLU A 16 -0.27 -4.33 5.90
N CYS A 17 -0.19 -5.42 5.15
CA CYS A 17 1.05 -5.96 4.61
C CYS A 17 1.87 -4.96 3.77
N CYS A 18 1.25 -4.37 2.75
CA CYS A 18 1.89 -3.34 1.92
C CYS A 18 2.25 -2.10 2.74
N ALA A 19 1.41 -1.71 3.71
CA ALA A 19 1.70 -0.58 4.58
C ALA A 19 2.95 -0.82 5.44
N LEU A 20 3.10 -2.02 6.02
CA LEU A 20 4.29 -2.42 6.78
C LEU A 20 5.54 -2.47 5.90
N MET A 21 5.43 -3.00 4.68
CA MET A 21 6.53 -3.00 3.71
C MET A 21 6.97 -1.57 3.36
N ILE A 22 6.02 -0.66 3.12
CA ILE A 22 6.32 0.75 2.84
C ILE A 22 6.94 1.45 4.06
N ALA A 23 6.45 1.16 5.26
CA ALA A 23 6.94 1.79 6.49
C ALA A 23 8.32 1.30 6.95
N ASN A 24 8.57 -0.01 6.82
CA ASN A 24 9.72 -0.67 7.44
C ASN A 24 10.69 -1.31 6.43
N GLY A 25 10.30 -1.44 5.16
CA GLY A 25 11.06 -2.20 4.16
C GLY A 25 11.11 -3.71 4.45
N ASP A 26 10.22 -4.21 5.32
CA ASP A 26 10.24 -5.61 5.75
C ASP A 26 9.15 -6.42 5.04
N GLU A 27 9.59 -7.41 4.26
CA GLU A 27 8.71 -8.35 3.55
C GLU A 27 8.40 -9.61 4.36
N SER A 28 9.10 -9.83 5.48
CA SER A 28 9.03 -11.06 6.27
C SER A 28 7.70 -11.18 7.00
N GLU A 29 7.18 -10.07 7.53
CA GLU A 29 5.89 -10.06 8.23
C GLU A 29 4.69 -10.33 7.30
N CYS A 30 4.83 -10.08 5.99
CA CYS A 30 3.76 -10.27 5.01
C CYS A 30 3.43 -11.76 4.76
N ARG A 31 4.43 -12.65 4.75
CA ARG A 31 4.25 -14.06 4.36
C ARG A 31 3.54 -14.88 5.45
N ASP A 32 3.82 -14.57 6.71
CA ASP A 32 3.44 -15.41 7.84
C ASP A 32 2.08 -15.06 8.45
N TYR A 33 1.63 -13.80 8.36
CA TYR A 33 0.40 -13.37 9.04
C TYR A 33 -0.88 -13.57 8.21
N TYR A 34 -0.85 -13.28 6.91
CA TYR A 34 -2.08 -13.22 6.10
C TYR A 34 -2.32 -14.42 5.17
N ARG A 35 -1.42 -15.42 5.15
CA ARG A 35 -1.52 -16.64 4.35
C ARG A 35 -1.80 -16.43 2.84
N HIS A 36 -1.53 -15.24 2.29
CA HIS A 36 -1.48 -14.99 0.85
C HIS A 36 -0.05 -14.69 0.43
N GLY A 37 0.33 -15.15 -0.76
CA GLY A 37 1.59 -14.73 -1.37
C GLY A 37 1.53 -13.24 -1.67
N HIS A 38 2.50 -12.49 -1.15
CA HIS A 38 2.69 -11.10 -1.52
C HIS A 38 3.41 -11.06 -2.87
N ILE A 39 2.82 -10.37 -3.84
CA ILE A 39 3.53 -9.90 -5.02
C ILE A 39 4.25 -8.61 -4.59
N GLU A 40 5.34 -8.24 -5.27
CA GLU A 40 6.03 -6.96 -5.04
C GLU A 40 5.03 -5.79 -5.01
N CYS A 41 5.19 -4.89 -4.03
CA CYS A 41 4.33 -3.71 -3.89
C CYS A 41 4.72 -2.67 -4.93
N ASP A 42 3.80 -2.36 -5.85
CA ASP A 42 4.09 -1.55 -7.04
C ASP A 42 4.02 -0.03 -6.79
N LEU A 43 4.00 0.43 -5.54
CA LEU A 43 3.81 1.85 -5.20
C LEU A 43 5.10 2.69 -5.24
N GLY A 44 6.22 2.08 -5.63
CA GLY A 44 7.52 2.74 -5.77
C GLY A 44 8.17 3.16 -4.44
N ALA A 45 9.49 3.44 -4.48
CA ALA A 45 10.30 3.76 -3.30
C ALA A 45 9.97 5.12 -2.63
N GLY A 46 9.03 5.89 -3.21
CA GLY A 46 8.57 7.17 -2.68
C GLY A 46 7.23 7.11 -1.95
N ALA A 47 6.61 5.92 -1.86
CA ALA A 47 5.36 5.76 -1.14
C ALA A 47 5.54 6.00 0.36
N VAL A 48 4.57 6.68 0.98
CA VAL A 48 4.57 6.98 2.42
C VAL A 48 3.21 6.68 3.01
N VAL A 49 3.19 5.90 4.10
CA VAL A 49 1.97 5.63 4.87
C VAL A 49 1.53 6.93 5.56
N THR A 50 0.32 7.40 5.28
CA THR A 50 -0.21 8.64 5.88
C THR A 50 -0.89 8.39 7.23
N GLY A 51 -1.04 7.12 7.61
CA GLY A 51 -1.45 6.68 8.96
C GLY A 51 -2.95 6.48 9.15
N GLU A 52 -3.77 6.83 8.17
CA GLU A 52 -5.22 6.62 8.27
C GLU A 52 -5.56 5.17 7.92
N GLN A 53 -6.09 4.44 8.91
CA GLN A 53 -6.64 3.11 8.73
C GLN A 53 -8.11 3.23 8.36
N VAL A 54 -8.51 2.53 7.31
CA VAL A 54 -9.89 2.47 6.82
C VAL A 54 -10.35 1.03 6.83
N GLU A 55 -11.43 0.77 7.57
CA GLU A 55 -12.11 -0.52 7.52
C GLU A 55 -13.02 -0.54 6.29
N THR A 56 -12.84 -1.51 5.39
CA THR A 56 -13.71 -1.63 4.21
C THR A 56 -14.83 -2.64 4.47
N PRO A 57 -16.12 -2.23 4.42
CA PRO A 57 -17.24 -3.13 4.69
C PRO A 57 -17.50 -4.12 3.56
N THR A 58 -16.75 -4.02 2.46
CA THR A 58 -16.84 -4.88 1.28
C THR A 58 -15.46 -5.41 0.91
N PRO A 59 -15.37 -6.55 0.20
CA PRO A 59 -14.10 -7.01 -0.35
C PRO A 59 -13.46 -5.93 -1.21
N SER A 60 -12.25 -5.51 -0.84
CA SER A 60 -11.50 -4.46 -1.53
C SER A 60 -10.21 -5.02 -2.11
N THR A 61 -9.69 -4.39 -3.16
CA THR A 61 -8.41 -4.77 -3.75
C THR A 61 -7.32 -3.86 -3.19
N CYS A 62 -6.19 -4.42 -2.79
CA CYS A 62 -5.00 -3.65 -2.42
C CYS A 62 -4.40 -2.98 -3.65
N ASP A 63 -4.19 -1.66 -3.62
CA ASP A 63 -3.56 -0.93 -4.74
C ASP A 63 -2.07 -1.25 -4.92
N GLY A 64 -1.41 -1.82 -3.89
CA GLY A 64 0.02 -2.16 -3.95
C GLY A 64 0.29 -3.56 -4.50
N CYS A 65 -0.37 -4.59 -3.94
CA CYS A 65 -0.17 -5.98 -4.33
C CYS A 65 -1.28 -6.56 -5.21
N HIS A 66 -2.31 -5.76 -5.55
CA HIS A 66 -3.46 -6.11 -6.38
C HIS A 66 -4.28 -7.31 -5.90
N GLN A 67 -4.07 -7.76 -4.66
CA GLN A 67 -4.82 -8.86 -4.07
C GLN A 67 -6.17 -8.41 -3.53
N ARG A 68 -7.17 -9.27 -3.70
CA ARG A 68 -8.50 -9.06 -3.14
C ARG A 68 -8.52 -9.47 -1.68
N LEU A 69 -8.85 -8.51 -0.82
CA LEU A 69 -9.05 -8.71 0.61
C LEU A 69 -10.50 -9.08 0.91
N GLY A 70 -10.71 -9.75 2.03
CA GLY A 70 -12.04 -10.10 2.52
C GLY A 70 -12.88 -8.86 2.89
N ALA A 71 -14.17 -9.08 3.18
CA ALA A 71 -14.96 -8.05 3.84
C ALA A 71 -14.39 -7.77 5.24
N LEU A 72 -14.44 -6.51 5.69
CA LEU A 72 -13.86 -6.04 6.95
C LEU A 72 -12.33 -6.11 7.00
N ALA A 73 -11.68 -6.00 5.84
CA ALA A 73 -10.23 -5.86 5.80
C ALA A 73 -9.83 -4.44 6.23
N THR A 74 -8.76 -4.36 7.01
CA THR A 74 -8.11 -3.08 7.34
C THR A 74 -7.23 -2.66 6.17
N MET A 75 -7.52 -1.48 5.64
CA MET A 75 -6.75 -0.81 4.59
C MET A 75 -6.05 0.40 5.18
N TYR A 76 -4.91 0.77 4.59
CA TYR A 76 -4.10 1.89 5.00
C TYR A 76 -4.00 2.88 3.86
N GLN A 77 -4.25 4.15 4.16
CA GLN A 77 -4.03 5.21 3.22
C GLN A 77 -2.53 5.46 3.04
N VAL A 78 -2.10 5.49 1.79
CA VAL A 78 -0.72 5.72 1.37
C VAL A 78 -0.72 6.83 0.33
N SER A 79 0.26 7.73 0.44
CA SER A 79 0.60 8.67 -0.62
C SER A 79 1.69 8.04 -1.48
N ALA A 80 1.41 7.73 -2.73
CA ALA A 80 2.38 7.18 -3.69
C ALA A 80 2.72 8.20 -4.77
N PRO A 81 3.97 8.28 -5.26
CA PRO A 81 4.32 9.12 -6.40
C PRO A 81 3.61 8.63 -7.66
N THR A 82 3.07 9.54 -8.46
CA THR A 82 2.58 9.24 -9.81
C THR A 82 3.73 9.40 -10.81
N GLU A 83 3.91 8.39 -11.66
CA GLU A 83 4.93 8.38 -12.72
C GLU A 83 4.55 9.28 -13.92
#